data_AF-A0A6J6S903-F1
#
_entry.id   AF-A0A6J6S903-F1
#
_cell.length_a   1.000
_cell.length_b   1.000
_cell.length_c   1.000
_cell.angle_alpha   90.00
_cell.angle_beta   90.00
_cell.angle_gamma   90.00
#
_symmetry.space_group_name_H-M   'P 1'
#
loop_
_entity.id
_entity.type
_entity.pdbx_description
1 polymer ?
#
loop_
_entity_poly.entity_id
_entity_poly.type
_entity_poly.pdbx_seq_one_letter_code
_entity_poly.pdbx_strand_id
1 'polypeptide(L)'
;MSAAYATHADVDHATARLLDVQVSDPAVMAQADVTAWEIVLDRIELDVMRGERNLARGLEFRTDPWDLPDDDIGPIPGVLVERALGIHRRQHALIEEMSRTLHHTWRQQAVAEANSRDQAVTPYPVYVDVTI
;
A
#
# COMPACT_ATOMS: atom_id res chain seq x y z
N MET A 1 -62.71 -18.39 -17.99
CA MET A 1 -62.01 -17.63 -19.05
C MET A 1 -62.13 -16.16 -18.69
N SER A 2 -61.20 -15.60 -17.92
CA SER A 2 -59.85 -15.10 -18.33
C SER A 2 -59.89 -13.59 -18.57
N ALA A 3 -59.73 -12.82 -17.49
CA ALA A 3 -59.46 -11.38 -17.56
C ALA A 3 -58.69 -10.85 -16.32
N ALA A 4 -57.85 -11.68 -15.68
CA ALA A 4 -57.10 -11.29 -14.47
C ALA A 4 -55.59 -11.54 -14.53
N TYR A 5 -55.02 -11.91 -15.69
CA TYR A 5 -53.60 -12.29 -15.82
C TYR A 5 -52.77 -11.30 -16.65
N ALA A 6 -53.25 -10.08 -16.89
CA ALA A 6 -52.56 -9.12 -17.78
C ALA A 6 -51.75 -8.03 -17.05
N THR A 7 -51.94 -7.83 -15.76
CA THR A 7 -51.36 -6.68 -15.04
C THR A 7 -50.04 -7.01 -14.31
N HIS A 8 -49.73 -8.28 -14.06
CA HIS A 8 -48.51 -8.65 -13.32
C HIS A 8 -47.23 -8.69 -14.18
N ALA A 9 -47.36 -8.86 -15.50
CA ALA A 9 -46.21 -8.95 -16.41
C ALA A 9 -45.65 -7.56 -16.81
N ASP A 10 -46.46 -6.50 -16.75
CA ASP A 10 -46.05 -5.15 -17.13
C ASP A 10 -45.23 -4.46 -16.03
N VAL A 11 -45.52 -4.79 -14.76
CA VAL A 11 -44.77 -4.27 -13.61
C VAL A 11 -43.36 -4.84 -13.55
N ASP A 12 -43.18 -6.14 -13.83
CA ASP A 12 -41.86 -6.81 -13.82
C ASP A 12 -40.91 -6.26 -14.90
N HIS A 13 -41.45 -5.87 -16.06
CA HIS A 13 -40.64 -5.20 -17.09
C HIS A 13 -40.27 -3.76 -16.69
N ALA A 14 -41.13 -3.05 -15.97
CA ALA A 14 -40.84 -1.70 -15.49
C ALA A 14 -39.81 -1.69 -14.36
N THR A 15 -39.85 -2.65 -13.42
CA THR A 15 -38.83 -2.82 -12.36
C THR A 15 -37.49 -3.31 -12.92
N ALA A 16 -37.50 -4.21 -13.90
CA ALA A 16 -36.27 -4.63 -14.58
C ALA A 16 -35.59 -3.46 -15.31
N ARG A 17 -36.35 -2.59 -15.99
CA ARG A 17 -35.81 -1.40 -16.67
C ARG A 17 -35.25 -0.35 -15.71
N LEU A 18 -35.81 -0.23 -14.51
CA LEU A 18 -35.35 0.72 -13.48
C LEU A 18 -34.05 0.27 -12.80
N LEU A 19 -33.84 -1.05 -12.68
CA LEU A 19 -32.58 -1.63 -12.22
C LEU A 19 -31.48 -1.55 -13.31
N ASP A 20 -31.84 -1.71 -14.59
CA ASP A 20 -30.90 -1.64 -15.71
C ASP A 20 -30.45 -0.20 -16.03
N VAL A 21 -31.31 0.79 -15.79
CA VAL A 21 -31.00 2.22 -15.97
C VAL A 21 -30.03 2.76 -14.91
N GLN A 22 -29.98 2.17 -13.70
CA GLN A 22 -29.04 2.59 -12.65
C GLN A 22 -27.58 2.16 -12.92
N VAL A 23 -27.36 1.14 -13.76
CA VAL A 23 -26.03 0.62 -14.10
C VAL A 23 -25.33 1.48 -15.18
N SER A 24 -26.06 2.39 -15.85
CA SER A 24 -25.56 3.11 -17.03
C SER A 24 -25.41 4.62 -16.86
N ASP A 25 -25.54 5.16 -15.64
CA ASP A 25 -25.29 6.59 -15.42
C ASP A 25 -23.77 6.85 -15.37
N PRO A 26 -23.19 7.57 -16.35
CA PRO A 26 -21.75 7.84 -16.38
C PRO A 26 -21.26 8.59 -15.15
N ALA A 27 -22.12 9.36 -14.48
CA ALA A 27 -21.77 10.03 -13.23
C ALA A 27 -21.63 9.06 -12.05
N VAL A 28 -22.48 8.04 -11.98
CA VAL A 28 -22.42 7.00 -10.94
C VAL A 28 -21.19 6.10 -11.15
N MET A 29 -20.89 5.75 -12.41
CA MET A 29 -19.67 4.99 -12.74
C MET A 29 -18.39 5.77 -12.41
N ALA A 30 -18.32 7.05 -12.80
CA ALA A 30 -17.16 7.89 -12.48
C ALA A 30 -16.97 8.06 -10.96
N GLN A 31 -18.06 8.15 -10.19
CA GLN A 31 -17.98 8.20 -8.73
C GLN A 31 -17.54 6.85 -8.13
N ALA A 32 -17.98 5.73 -8.71
CA ALA A 32 -17.52 4.40 -8.31
C ALA A 32 -16.02 4.22 -8.55
N ASP A 33 -15.50 4.70 -9.69
CA ASP A 33 -14.06 4.67 -10.00
C ASP A 33 -13.24 5.51 -9.01
N VAL A 34 -13.73 6.71 -8.65
CA VAL A 34 -13.11 7.56 -7.62
C VAL A 34 -13.06 6.83 -6.28
N THR A 35 -14.17 6.24 -5.85
CA THR A 35 -14.25 5.53 -4.57
C THR A 35 -13.33 4.31 -4.55
N ALA A 36 -13.25 3.56 -5.65
CA ALA A 36 -12.35 2.42 -5.77
C ALA A 36 -10.88 2.85 -5.63
N TRP A 37 -10.49 3.93 -6.32
CA TRP A 37 -9.14 4.48 -6.18
C TRP A 37 -8.85 5.04 -4.79
N GLU A 38 -9.82 5.65 -4.11
CA GLU A 38 -9.65 6.09 -2.73
C GLU A 38 -9.33 4.90 -1.81
N ILE A 39 -10.05 3.79 -1.93
CA ILE A 39 -9.81 2.58 -1.13
C ILE A 39 -8.40 2.03 -1.39
N VAL A 40 -7.98 1.98 -2.65
CA VAL A 40 -6.63 1.53 -3.03
C VAL A 40 -5.57 2.45 -2.42
N LEU A 41 -5.73 3.77 -2.59
CA LEU A 41 -4.79 4.75 -2.04
C LEU A 41 -4.75 4.73 -0.50
N ASP A 42 -5.89 4.52 0.16
CA ASP A 42 -5.98 4.37 1.61
C ASP A 42 -5.15 3.16 2.09
N ARG A 43 -5.28 2.01 1.43
CA ARG A 43 -4.50 0.80 1.76
C ARG A 43 -3.01 1.05 1.58
N ILE A 44 -2.61 1.63 0.44
CA ILE A 44 -1.20 1.97 0.17
C ILE A 44 -0.68 2.94 1.24
N GLU A 45 -1.45 3.96 1.59
CA GLU A 45 -1.05 4.96 2.57
C GLU A 45 -0.88 4.35 3.98
N LEU A 46 -1.77 3.45 4.39
CA LEU A 46 -1.63 2.70 5.65
C LEU A 46 -0.36 1.87 5.68
N ASP A 47 0.01 1.23 4.57
CA ASP A 47 1.23 0.42 4.48
C ASP A 47 2.49 1.30 4.55
N VAL A 48 2.47 2.47 3.89
CA VAL A 48 3.54 3.47 4.01
C VAL A 48 3.68 3.93 5.46
N MET A 49 2.59 4.31 6.12
CA MET A 49 2.61 4.73 7.53
C MET A 49 3.13 3.62 8.44
N ARG A 50 2.80 2.36 8.16
CA ARG A 50 3.31 1.21 8.92
C ARG A 50 4.81 1.04 8.72
N GLY A 51 5.29 1.15 7.47
CA GLY A 51 6.71 1.08 7.14
C GLY A 51 7.53 2.20 7.78
N GLU A 52 7.06 3.44 7.67
CA GLU A 52 7.65 4.62 8.33
C GLU A 52 7.75 4.42 9.85
N ARG A 53 6.67 3.94 10.48
CA ARG A 53 6.64 3.68 11.93
C ARG A 53 7.59 2.56 12.35
N ASN A 54 7.67 1.48 11.58
CA ASN A 54 8.56 0.36 11.88
C ASN A 54 10.02 0.77 11.77
N LEU A 55 10.37 1.51 10.71
CA LEU A 55 11.70 2.07 10.52
C LEU A 55 12.09 3.01 11.66
N ALA A 56 11.21 3.93 12.05
CA ALA A 56 11.46 4.86 13.17
C ALA A 56 11.68 4.15 14.50
N ARG A 57 11.13 2.94 14.68
CA ARG A 57 11.26 2.13 15.89
C ARG A 57 12.36 1.07 15.79
N GLY A 58 13.05 0.95 14.64
CA GLY A 58 14.03 -0.11 14.39
C GLY A 58 13.43 -1.52 14.43
N LEU A 59 12.12 -1.65 14.18
CA LEU A 59 11.43 -2.95 14.14
C LEU A 59 11.64 -3.63 12.78
N GLU A 60 11.60 -4.96 12.78
CA GLU A 60 11.69 -5.75 11.55
C GLU A 60 10.59 -5.36 10.55
N PHE A 61 10.97 -5.28 9.28
CA PHE A 61 10.06 -5.05 8.18
C PHE A 61 9.28 -6.33 7.90
N ARG A 62 8.05 -6.40 8.41
CA ARG A 62 7.07 -7.35 7.92
C ARG A 62 6.30 -6.71 6.77
N THR A 63 6.71 -7.04 5.56
CA THR A 63 5.88 -6.83 4.38
C THR A 63 4.89 -7.98 4.34
N ASP A 64 3.63 -7.71 4.72
CA ASP A 64 2.54 -8.62 4.36
C ASP A 64 2.52 -8.72 2.82
N PRO A 65 2.15 -9.88 2.24
CA PRO A 65 2.00 -10.01 0.80
C PRO A 65 1.04 -8.92 0.29
N TRP A 66 1.51 -8.13 -0.69
CA TRP A 66 0.69 -7.12 -1.33
C TRP A 66 -0.28 -7.81 -2.31
N ASP A 67 -1.59 -7.70 -2.07
CA ASP A 67 -2.59 -8.08 -3.06
C ASP A 67 -2.71 -6.95 -4.07
N LEU A 68 -2.40 -7.23 -5.33
CA LEU A 68 -2.63 -6.29 -6.42
C LEU A 68 -4.14 -6.00 -6.49
N PRO A 69 -4.59 -4.73 -6.56
CA PRO A 69 -5.99 -4.44 -6.83
C PRO A 69 -6.41 -5.09 -8.15
N ASP A 70 -7.67 -5.51 -8.24
CA ASP A 70 -8.21 -6.12 -9.46
C ASP A 70 -7.96 -5.19 -10.66
N ASP A 71 -7.43 -5.76 -11.76
CA ASP A 71 -6.96 -5.04 -12.98
C ASP A 71 -8.05 -4.21 -13.68
N ASP A 72 -9.29 -4.26 -13.20
CA ASP A 72 -10.46 -3.58 -13.77
C ASP A 72 -10.62 -2.12 -13.27
N ILE A 73 -9.80 -1.67 -12.32
CA ILE A 73 -9.81 -0.27 -11.87
C ILE A 73 -9.07 0.56 -12.92
N GLY A 74 -9.83 1.35 -13.70
CA GLY A 74 -9.34 2.22 -14.77
C GLY A 74 -8.31 3.28 -14.31
N PRO A 75 -7.94 4.26 -15.16
CA PRO A 75 -6.90 5.23 -14.82
C PRO A 75 -7.23 6.04 -13.56
N ILE A 76 -6.21 6.46 -12.80
CA ILE A 76 -6.37 7.30 -11.60
C ILE A 76 -7.16 8.58 -11.94
N PRO A 77 -8.29 8.86 -11.27
CA PRO A 77 -9.04 10.08 -11.44
C PRO A 77 -8.21 11.31 -11.14
N GLY A 78 -8.36 12.36 -11.96
CA GLY A 78 -7.54 13.59 -11.85
C GLY A 78 -7.52 14.22 -10.46
N VAL A 79 -8.63 14.11 -9.71
CA VAL A 79 -8.76 14.64 -8.33
C VAL A 79 -7.88 13.91 -7.31
N LEU A 80 -7.46 12.67 -7.60
CA LEU A 80 -6.63 11.85 -6.72
C LEU A 80 -5.16 11.84 -7.12
N VAL A 81 -4.80 12.43 -8.26
CA VAL A 81 -3.41 12.42 -8.78
C VAL A 81 -2.43 13.06 -7.81
N GLU A 82 -2.77 14.22 -7.23
CA GLU A 82 -1.89 14.90 -6.27
C GLU A 82 -1.66 14.03 -5.02
N ARG A 83 -2.72 13.37 -4.53
CA ARG A 83 -2.65 12.45 -3.39
C ARG A 83 -1.73 11.25 -3.71
N ALA A 84 -1.92 10.62 -4.87
CA ALA A 84 -1.10 9.50 -5.32
C ALA A 84 0.39 9.90 -5.42
N LEU A 85 0.69 11.08 -5.97
CA LEU A 85 2.06 11.61 -6.03
C LEU A 85 2.64 11.91 -4.64
N GLY A 86 1.82 12.34 -3.68
CA GLY A 86 2.21 12.51 -2.29
C GLY A 86 2.64 11.19 -1.64
N ILE A 87 1.82 10.15 -1.82
CA ILE A 87 2.09 8.80 -1.33
C ILE A 87 3.36 8.23 -1.98
N HIS A 88 3.51 8.36 -3.30
CA HIS A 88 4.67 7.87 -4.04
C HIS A 88 5.98 8.51 -3.57
N ARG A 89 5.99 9.82 -3.28
CA ARG A 89 7.17 10.50 -2.72
C ARG A 89 7.56 9.95 -1.35
N ARG A 90 6.58 9.67 -0.49
CA ARG A 90 6.82 9.06 0.83
C ARG A 90 7.35 7.64 0.71
N GLN A 91 6.82 6.84 -0.22
CA GLN A 91 7.35 5.51 -0.53
C GLN A 91 8.81 5.57 -0.95
N HIS A 92 9.17 6.49 -1.85
CA HIS A 92 10.55 6.64 -2.30
C HIS A 92 11.49 7.02 -1.16
N ALA A 93 11.11 8.01 -0.34
CA ALA A 93 11.89 8.41 0.83
C ALA A 93 12.07 7.27 1.84
N LEU A 94 11.00 6.48 2.04
CA LEU A 94 11.03 5.30 2.91
C LEU A 94 12.03 4.25 2.40
N ILE A 95 12.02 3.94 1.10
CA ILE A 95 12.95 2.98 0.48
C ILE A 95 14.41 3.45 0.59
N GLU A 96 14.65 4.75 0.37
CA GLU A 96 15.98 5.34 0.53
C GLU A 96 16.51 5.21 1.95
N GLU A 97 15.66 5.47 2.95
CA GLU A 97 16.03 5.37 4.37
C GLU A 97 16.25 3.92 4.81
N MET A 98 15.40 2.99 4.34
CA MET A 98 15.59 1.55 4.57
C MET A 98 16.95 1.10 4.01
N SER A 99 17.26 1.50 2.78
CA SER A 99 18.54 1.16 2.12
C SER A 99 19.73 1.71 2.90
N ARG A 100 19.64 2.95 3.38
CA ARG A 100 20.68 3.58 4.21
C ARG A 100 20.89 2.84 5.54
N THR A 101 19.79 2.49 6.19
CA THR A 101 19.81 1.77 7.48
C THR A 101 20.44 0.38 7.32
N LEU A 102 20.03 -0.38 6.30
CA LEU A 102 20.61 -1.69 6.00
C LEU A 102 22.12 -1.59 5.71
N HIS A 103 22.54 -0.60 4.91
CA HIS A 103 23.95 -0.37 4.62
C HIS A 103 24.77 -0.04 5.87
N HIS A 104 24.20 0.73 6.79
CA HIS A 104 24.85 1.02 8.07
C HIS A 104 25.01 -0.24 8.92
N THR A 105 23.96 -1.04 9.07
CA THR A 105 23.98 -2.30 9.81
C THR A 105 25.01 -3.28 9.23
N TRP A 106 25.09 -3.41 7.89
CA TRP A 106 26.10 -4.26 7.25
C TRP A 106 27.52 -3.79 7.50
N ARG A 107 27.78 -2.48 7.50
CA ARG A 107 29.11 -1.95 7.83
C ARG A 107 29.48 -2.26 9.28
N GLN A 108 28.54 -2.10 10.22
CA GLN A 108 28.77 -2.44 11.62
C GLN A 108 29.06 -3.94 11.79
N GLN A 109 28.32 -4.81 11.11
CA GLN A 109 28.57 -6.25 11.12
C GLN A 109 29.95 -6.60 10.59
N ALA A 110 30.37 -6.00 9.46
CA ALA A 110 31.70 -6.23 8.88
C ALA A 110 32.84 -5.81 9.84
N VAL A 111 32.68 -4.69 10.56
CA VAL A 111 33.65 -4.25 11.58
C VAL A 111 33.67 -5.21 12.78
N ALA A 112 32.50 -5.65 13.26
CA ALA A 112 32.41 -6.61 14.35
C ALA A 112 33.04 -7.96 13.99
N GLU A 113 32.83 -8.45 12.76
CA GLU A 113 33.47 -9.66 12.25
C GLU A 113 34.99 -9.52 12.10
N ALA A 114 35.49 -8.38 11.61
CA ALA A 114 36.92 -8.11 11.51
C ALA A 114 37.59 -8.09 12.90
N ASN A 115 36.99 -7.38 13.86
CA ASN A 115 37.46 -7.34 15.25
C ASN A 115 37.45 -8.74 15.90
N SER A 116 36.41 -9.54 15.63
CA SER A 116 36.31 -10.91 16.15
C SER A 116 37.40 -11.83 15.60
N ARG A 117 37.80 -11.65 14.33
CA ARG A 117 38.90 -12.40 13.71
C ARG A 117 40.27 -11.99 14.25
N ASP A 118 40.50 -10.70 14.48
CA ASP A 118 41.75 -10.20 15.07
C ASP A 118 41.89 -10.60 16.54
N GLN A 119 40.78 -10.64 17.29
CA GLN A 119 40.77 -11.06 18.69
C GLN A 119 40.96 -12.57 18.87
N ALA A 120 40.67 -13.39 17.85
CA ALA A 120 41.01 -14.81 17.86
C ALA A 120 42.53 -15.08 17.84
N VAL A 121 43.36 -14.08 17.50
CA VAL A 121 44.83 -14.19 17.45
C VAL A 121 45.49 -13.72 18.75
N THR A 122 44.82 -12.90 19.58
CA THR A 122 45.40 -12.40 20.84
C THR A 122 44.35 -12.29 21.97
N PRO A 123 44.53 -13.00 23.11
CA PRO A 123 43.51 -13.12 24.15
C PRO A 123 43.55 -11.95 25.15
N TYR A 124 43.57 -10.71 24.67
CA TYR A 124 43.43 -9.53 25.54
C TYR A 124 42.27 -8.63 25.06
N PRO A 125 41.44 -8.12 25.98
CA PRO A 125 40.37 -7.19 25.62
C PRO A 125 40.98 -5.84 25.21
N VAL A 126 40.71 -5.42 23.97
CA VAL A 126 41.04 -4.09 23.45
C VAL A 126 39.78 -3.23 23.49
N TYR A 127 39.79 -2.19 24.32
CA TYR A 127 38.71 -1.21 24.36
C TYR A 127 38.98 -0.11 23.32
N VAL A 128 38.01 0.17 22.46
CA VAL A 128 38.07 1.27 21.49
C VAL A 128 37.27 2.44 22.05
N ASP A 129 37.95 3.58 22.22
CA ASP A 129 37.34 4.82 22.68
C ASP A 129 36.58 5.47 21.52
N VAL A 130 35.28 5.64 21.67
CA VAL A 130 34.42 6.34 20.69
C VAL A 130 34.05 7.69 21.30
N THR A 131 34.76 8.72 20.86
CA THR A 131 34.41 10.12 21.15
C THR A 131 33.16 10.52 20.37
N ILE A 132 32.13 10.96 21.10
CA ILE A 132 30.88 11.56 20.59
C ILE A 132 31.10 13.03 20.28
#